data_AF-A0A6M0G143-F1
#
_entry.id   AF-A0A6M0G143-F1
#
_cell.length_a   1.000
_cell.length_b   1.000
_cell.length_c   1.000
_cell.angle_alpha   90.00
_cell.angle_beta   90.00
_cell.angle_gamma   90.00
#
_symmetry.space_group_name_H-M   'P 1'
#
loop_
_entity.id
_entity.type
_entity.pdbx_description
1 polymer ?
#
loop_
_entity_poly.entity_id
_entity_poly.type
_entity_poly.pdbx_seq_one_letter_code
_entity_poly.pdbx_strand_id
1 'polypeptide(L)'
;MKLTPHANQTTPNPVTTLVFIDAGVDNYQQLVAGVIPSAKVFILNRWADGIEKISQVLQRYQQVEAVHLVSHGAPGCLYLGNSQLSLDTLNRYSNLLQQWQVTQLSLYGCQVAAGDAGAEFISKLQALTGAEIAASVSLTGSAAQGGNWDLEVTTAKAVASLAFAGAVLENYPGILVDFTDSGQELGSSYSHGVSLGDVDGDGDLDAFIANSASEANKVWFNNGDGTFTDSGQSLGSSTSVSIQRFAML
;
A
#
# COMPACT_ATOMS: atom_id res chain seq x y z
N MET A 1 -18.98 56.78 -30.65
CA MET A 1 -17.93 56.32 -29.72
C MET A 1 -17.97 54.80 -29.71
N LYS A 2 -16.87 54.14 -30.08
CA LYS A 2 -16.77 52.70 -30.35
C LYS A 2 -16.97 51.89 -29.06
N LEU A 3 -17.86 50.89 -29.09
CA LEU A 3 -17.92 49.83 -28.08
C LEU A 3 -16.74 48.87 -28.32
N THR A 4 -15.99 48.55 -27.25
CA THR A 4 -15.12 47.36 -27.22
C THR A 4 -15.52 46.52 -26.01
N PRO A 5 -15.88 45.24 -26.20
CA PRO A 5 -16.11 44.33 -25.09
C PRO A 5 -14.79 43.96 -24.43
N HIS A 6 -14.75 43.99 -23.10
CA HIS A 6 -13.65 43.38 -22.34
C HIS A 6 -13.77 41.86 -22.43
N ALA A 7 -12.70 41.24 -22.91
CA ALA A 7 -12.56 39.81 -23.05
C ALA A 7 -12.76 39.11 -21.70
N ASN A 8 -13.59 38.06 -21.71
CA ASN A 8 -13.58 37.02 -20.68
C ASN A 8 -12.16 36.44 -20.62
N GLN A 9 -11.45 36.71 -19.54
CA GLN A 9 -10.25 35.95 -19.19
C GLN A 9 -10.72 34.58 -18.69
N THR A 10 -10.80 33.62 -19.61
CA THR A 10 -10.80 32.19 -19.25
C THR A 10 -9.43 31.87 -18.68
N THR A 11 -9.26 32.00 -17.37
CA THR A 11 -8.19 31.27 -16.68
C THR A 11 -8.44 29.79 -16.95
N PRO A 12 -7.48 29.03 -17.54
CA PRO A 12 -7.60 27.59 -17.60
C PRO A 12 -7.79 27.09 -16.16
N ASN A 13 -8.82 26.28 -15.90
CA ASN A 13 -8.88 25.56 -14.64
C ASN A 13 -7.53 24.84 -14.48
N PRO A 14 -6.78 25.04 -13.39
CA PRO A 14 -5.48 24.41 -13.25
C PRO A 14 -5.67 22.90 -13.26
N VAL A 15 -5.04 22.26 -14.25
CA VAL A 15 -4.89 20.80 -14.34
C VAL A 15 -4.44 20.31 -12.96
N THR A 16 -5.19 19.37 -12.40
CA THR A 16 -4.98 18.92 -11.03
C THR A 16 -4.51 17.48 -11.04
N THR A 17 -3.20 17.28 -10.77
CA THR A 17 -2.62 15.97 -10.44
C THR A 17 -2.65 15.78 -8.93
N LEU A 18 -3.25 14.69 -8.47
CA LEU A 18 -3.31 14.34 -7.04
C LEU A 18 -2.50 13.07 -6.80
N VAL A 19 -1.72 13.05 -5.71
CA VAL A 19 -0.96 11.89 -5.28
C VAL A 19 -1.45 11.49 -3.90
N PHE A 20 -1.96 10.27 -3.77
CA PHE A 20 -2.32 9.68 -2.48
C PHE A 20 -1.26 8.67 -2.12
N ILE A 21 -0.64 8.85 -0.95
CA ILE A 21 0.41 7.98 -0.44
C ILE A 21 -0.10 7.34 0.84
N ASP A 22 -0.11 6.02 0.87
CA ASP A 22 -0.45 5.26 2.06
C ASP A 22 0.67 5.36 3.11
N ALA A 23 0.30 5.67 4.36
CA ALA A 23 1.26 5.80 5.46
C ALA A 23 1.78 4.45 5.99
N GLY A 24 1.24 3.33 5.51
CA GLY A 24 1.77 1.99 5.74
C GLY A 24 3.01 1.68 4.92
N VAL A 25 3.27 2.41 3.82
CA VAL A 25 4.47 2.25 3.00
C VAL A 25 5.72 2.66 3.76
N ASP A 26 6.74 1.80 3.72
CA ASP A 26 8.05 2.08 4.31
C ASP A 26 8.63 3.40 3.81
N ASN A 27 9.17 4.23 4.72
CA ASN A 27 9.77 5.51 4.35
C ASN A 27 8.88 6.41 3.45
N TYR A 28 7.55 6.34 3.59
CA TYR A 28 6.63 7.14 2.78
C TYR A 28 6.94 8.64 2.81
N GLN A 29 7.56 9.16 3.89
CA GLN A 29 7.97 10.57 4.00
C GLN A 29 8.96 10.97 2.91
N GLN A 30 9.84 10.07 2.48
CA GLN A 30 10.76 10.31 1.36
C GLN A 30 9.99 10.39 0.04
N LEU A 31 8.98 9.54 -0.16
CA LEU A 31 8.08 9.62 -1.32
C LEU A 31 7.31 10.93 -1.33
N VAL A 32 6.78 11.36 -0.18
CA VAL A 32 6.08 12.65 -0.03
C VAL A 32 6.99 13.82 -0.41
N ALA A 33 8.24 13.84 0.06
CA ALA A 33 9.21 14.87 -0.29
C ALA A 33 9.60 14.85 -1.78
N GLY A 34 9.44 13.70 -2.44
CA GLY A 34 9.75 13.47 -3.84
C GLY A 34 8.64 13.77 -4.83
N VAL A 35 7.42 14.04 -4.36
CA VAL A 35 6.29 14.35 -5.24
C VAL A 35 6.61 15.57 -6.10
N ILE A 36 6.29 15.50 -7.40
CA ILE A 36 6.57 16.60 -8.33
C ILE A 36 5.88 17.91 -7.88
N PRO A 37 6.52 19.09 -8.04
CA PRO A 37 5.99 20.35 -7.49
C PRO A 37 4.60 20.76 -7.98
N SER A 38 4.18 20.28 -9.15
CA SER A 38 2.86 20.58 -9.74
C SER A 38 1.72 19.71 -9.18
N ALA A 39 2.03 18.66 -8.43
CA ALA A 39 1.03 17.75 -7.87
C ALA A 39 0.69 18.10 -6.41
N LYS A 40 -0.52 17.73 -5.97
CA LYS A 40 -0.95 17.85 -4.58
C LYS A 40 -0.90 16.48 -3.91
N VAL A 41 -0.18 16.39 -2.79
CA VAL A 41 -0.02 15.16 -2.03
C VAL A 41 -1.02 15.05 -0.87
N PHE A 42 -1.56 13.86 -0.67
CA PHE A 42 -2.44 13.49 0.45
C PHE A 42 -1.94 12.21 1.08
N ILE A 43 -1.89 12.17 2.41
CA ILE A 43 -1.50 10.97 3.16
C ILE A 43 -2.75 10.22 3.60
N LEU A 44 -2.78 8.91 3.33
CA LEU A 44 -3.82 8.03 3.84
C LEU A 44 -3.38 7.50 5.20
N ASN A 45 -4.23 7.67 6.21
CA ASN A 45 -3.96 7.20 7.55
C ASN A 45 -4.18 5.68 7.60
N ARG A 46 -3.20 4.93 8.12
CA ARG A 46 -3.24 3.47 8.25
C ARG A 46 -4.44 2.91 9.05
N TRP A 47 -5.10 3.76 9.84
CA TRP A 47 -6.23 3.39 10.70
C TRP A 47 -7.59 3.84 10.15
N ALA A 48 -7.63 4.45 8.95
CA ALA A 48 -8.85 4.94 8.34
C ALA A 48 -9.09 4.29 6.97
N ASP A 49 -10.34 4.30 6.52
CA ASP A 49 -10.68 3.81 5.17
C ASP A 49 -10.09 4.77 4.12
N GLY A 50 -9.06 4.29 3.42
CA GLY A 50 -8.35 5.08 2.43
C GLY A 50 -9.20 5.40 1.20
N ILE A 51 -10.09 4.48 0.81
CA ILE A 51 -10.97 4.65 -0.36
C ILE A 51 -12.01 5.74 -0.08
N GLU A 52 -12.61 5.74 1.12
CA GLU A 52 -13.50 6.82 1.55
C GLU A 52 -12.75 8.16 1.61
N LYS A 53 -11.52 8.17 2.13
CA LYS A 53 -10.72 9.40 2.19
C LYS A 53 -10.39 9.96 0.81
N ILE A 54 -9.98 9.12 -0.13
CA ILE A 54 -9.74 9.51 -1.53
C ILE A 54 -11.02 10.11 -2.12
N SER A 55 -12.15 9.41 -1.96
CA SER A 55 -13.46 9.85 -2.47
C SER A 55 -13.85 11.23 -1.96
N GLN A 56 -13.69 11.47 -0.65
CA GLN A 56 -13.97 12.77 -0.02
C GLN A 56 -13.05 13.88 -0.56
N VAL A 57 -11.79 13.57 -0.84
CA VAL A 57 -10.85 14.53 -1.41
C VAL A 57 -11.26 14.86 -2.84
N LEU A 58 -11.53 13.85 -3.68
CA LEU A 58 -11.89 14.04 -5.08
C LEU A 58 -13.16 14.89 -5.26
N GLN A 59 -14.14 14.75 -4.37
CA GLN A 59 -15.35 15.59 -4.36
C GLN A 59 -15.08 17.10 -4.19
N ARG A 60 -13.91 17.48 -3.66
CA ARG A 60 -13.52 18.88 -3.45
C ARG A 60 -12.82 19.50 -4.66
N TYR A 61 -12.50 18.70 -5.67
CA TYR A 61 -11.81 19.14 -6.88
C TYR A 61 -12.75 19.04 -8.08
N GLN A 62 -12.76 20.08 -8.90
CA GLN A 62 -13.45 20.04 -10.19
C GLN A 62 -12.40 19.74 -11.26
N GLN A 63 -12.55 18.60 -11.94
CA GLN A 63 -11.66 18.12 -13.02
C GLN A 63 -10.26 17.68 -12.56
N VAL A 64 -10.16 16.43 -12.11
CA VAL A 64 -8.87 15.79 -11.78
C VAL A 64 -8.38 15.01 -13.00
N GLU A 65 -7.23 15.39 -13.54
CA GLU A 65 -6.67 14.74 -14.73
C GLU A 65 -6.02 13.40 -14.36
N ALA A 66 -5.14 13.41 -13.36
CA ALA A 66 -4.40 12.24 -12.94
C ALA A 66 -4.46 12.07 -11.42
N VAL A 67 -4.74 10.84 -10.99
CA VAL A 67 -4.56 10.40 -9.62
C VAL A 67 -3.50 9.32 -9.59
N HIS A 68 -2.51 9.51 -8.72
CA HIS A 68 -1.50 8.52 -8.42
C HIS A 68 -1.82 7.92 -7.05
N LEU A 69 -2.01 6.61 -6.99
CA LEU A 69 -2.19 5.85 -5.75
C LEU A 69 -0.89 5.11 -5.46
N VAL A 70 -0.30 5.36 -4.29
CA VAL A 70 0.98 4.80 -3.89
C VAL A 70 0.77 4.05 -2.59
N SER A 71 0.87 2.72 -2.65
CA SER A 71 0.62 1.86 -1.51
C SER A 71 1.31 0.51 -1.69
N HIS A 72 1.21 -0.34 -0.68
CA HIS A 72 1.46 -1.75 -0.92
C HIS A 72 0.44 -2.34 -1.91
N GLY A 73 0.84 -3.43 -2.57
CA GLY A 73 0.01 -4.11 -3.55
C GLY A 73 0.23 -5.63 -3.59
N ALA A 74 -0.76 -6.29 -4.17
CA ALA A 74 -0.74 -7.71 -4.55
C ALA A 74 -1.58 -7.87 -5.84
N PRO A 75 -1.48 -9.00 -6.56
CA PRO A 75 -2.32 -9.26 -7.74
C PRO A 75 -3.81 -8.96 -7.51
N GLY A 76 -4.32 -7.92 -8.17
CA GLY A 76 -5.70 -7.46 -8.08
C GLY A 76 -6.09 -6.71 -6.79
N CYS A 77 -5.11 -6.16 -6.05
CA CYS A 77 -5.34 -5.49 -4.78
C CYS A 77 -4.36 -4.33 -4.50
N LEU A 78 -4.89 -3.20 -4.01
CA LEU A 78 -4.13 -2.12 -3.35
C LEU A 78 -4.58 -1.99 -1.89
N TYR A 79 -3.62 -1.79 -0.98
CA TYR A 79 -3.88 -1.57 0.45
C TYR A 79 -3.91 -0.07 0.76
N LEU A 80 -5.07 0.47 1.13
CA LEU A 80 -5.29 1.90 1.30
C LEU A 80 -5.85 2.18 2.70
N GLY A 81 -4.99 2.62 3.61
CA GLY A 81 -5.27 2.77 5.02
C GLY A 81 -5.55 1.42 5.67
N ASN A 82 -6.73 1.28 6.29
CA ASN A 82 -7.23 -0.02 6.79
C ASN A 82 -8.20 -0.73 5.82
N SER A 83 -8.28 -0.24 4.57
CA SER A 83 -9.16 -0.77 3.52
C SER A 83 -8.35 -1.39 2.38
N GLN A 84 -8.99 -2.23 1.58
CA GLN A 84 -8.40 -2.79 0.36
C GLN A 84 -9.25 -2.35 -0.82
N LEU A 85 -8.61 -1.87 -1.89
CA LEU A 85 -9.22 -1.71 -3.19
C LEU A 85 -8.87 -2.95 -4.01
N SER A 86 -9.81 -3.89 -4.07
CA SER A 86 -9.57 -5.25 -4.58
C SER A 86 -10.80 -5.84 -5.25
N LEU A 87 -10.64 -6.95 -5.97
CA LEU A 87 -11.76 -7.66 -6.63
C LEU A 87 -12.94 -7.96 -5.67
N ASP A 88 -12.66 -8.26 -4.41
CA ASP A 88 -13.67 -8.58 -3.40
C ASP A 88 -14.44 -7.35 -2.90
N THR A 89 -13.83 -6.16 -3.01
CA THR A 89 -14.34 -4.92 -2.41
C THR A 89 -14.86 -3.92 -3.43
N LEU A 90 -14.54 -4.08 -4.73
CA LEU A 90 -15.00 -3.19 -5.80
C LEU A 90 -16.53 -3.00 -5.80
N ASN A 91 -17.30 -4.06 -5.55
CA ASN A 91 -18.76 -3.96 -5.49
C ASN A 91 -19.24 -3.08 -4.32
N ARG A 92 -18.59 -3.20 -3.15
CA ARG A 92 -18.88 -2.40 -1.96
C ARG A 92 -18.62 -0.92 -2.21
N TYR A 93 -17.53 -0.59 -2.90
CA TYR A 93 -17.11 0.79 -3.16
C TYR A 93 -17.63 1.36 -4.49
N SER A 94 -18.43 0.61 -5.25
CA SER A 94 -18.92 0.99 -6.58
C SER A 94 -19.52 2.41 -6.64
N ASN A 95 -20.38 2.78 -5.70
CA ASN A 95 -20.99 4.11 -5.62
C ASN A 95 -19.95 5.23 -5.44
N LEU A 96 -18.87 4.98 -4.69
CA LEU A 96 -17.80 5.96 -4.49
C LEU A 96 -16.92 6.05 -5.74
N LEU A 97 -16.51 4.90 -6.28
CA LEU A 97 -15.62 4.81 -7.45
C LEU A 97 -16.26 5.45 -8.69
N GLN A 98 -17.56 5.29 -8.90
CA GLN A 98 -18.31 5.94 -9.97
C GLN A 98 -18.33 7.47 -9.87
N GLN A 99 -18.09 8.03 -8.67
CA GLN A 99 -18.04 9.47 -8.45
C GLN A 99 -16.64 10.06 -8.58
N TRP A 100 -15.59 9.25 -8.73
CA TRP A 100 -14.22 9.76 -8.74
C TRP A 100 -13.95 10.74 -9.89
N GLN A 101 -14.66 10.63 -11.03
CA GLN A 101 -14.57 11.54 -12.18
C GLN A 101 -13.12 11.90 -12.56
N VAL A 102 -12.22 10.91 -12.46
CA VAL A 102 -10.79 11.06 -12.79
C VAL A 102 -10.56 10.61 -14.23
N THR A 103 -9.67 11.29 -14.94
CA THR A 103 -9.32 10.87 -16.32
C THR A 103 -8.36 9.70 -16.30
N GLN A 104 -7.40 9.70 -15.38
CA GLN A 104 -6.38 8.67 -15.28
C GLN A 104 -6.09 8.25 -13.83
N LEU A 105 -5.87 6.96 -13.64
CA LEU A 105 -5.35 6.34 -12.42
C LEU A 105 -3.98 5.70 -12.68
N SER A 106 -2.99 6.04 -11.87
CA SER A 106 -1.69 5.38 -11.83
C SER A 106 -1.54 4.64 -10.50
N LEU A 107 -1.39 3.32 -10.56
CA LEU A 107 -1.41 2.42 -9.42
C LEU A 107 0.01 1.93 -9.12
N TYR A 108 0.69 2.59 -8.19
CA TYR A 108 1.99 2.17 -7.67
C TYR A 108 1.77 1.24 -6.48
N GLY A 109 1.73 -0.05 -6.77
CA GLY A 109 1.75 -1.12 -5.78
C GLY A 109 2.30 -2.37 -6.42
N CYS A 110 3.05 -3.16 -5.65
CA CYS A 110 3.70 -4.35 -6.17
C CYS A 110 2.68 -5.27 -6.85
N GLN A 111 2.93 -5.61 -8.12
CA GLN A 111 2.23 -6.65 -8.86
C GLN A 111 0.70 -6.50 -8.96
N VAL A 112 0.16 -5.29 -8.78
CA VAL A 112 -1.30 -5.04 -8.76
C VAL A 112 -1.99 -5.53 -10.04
N ALA A 113 -1.33 -5.42 -11.18
CA ALA A 113 -1.83 -5.87 -12.48
C ALA A 113 -1.32 -7.25 -12.91
N ALA A 114 -0.62 -7.98 -12.05
CA ALA A 114 -0.04 -9.28 -12.40
C ALA A 114 -1.10 -10.38 -12.50
N GLY A 115 -0.94 -11.26 -13.51
CA GLY A 115 -1.78 -12.44 -13.72
C GLY A 115 -3.25 -12.13 -14.03
N ASP A 116 -4.06 -13.19 -14.03
CA ASP A 116 -5.49 -13.10 -14.37
C ASP A 116 -6.26 -12.21 -13.38
N ALA A 117 -5.93 -12.30 -12.09
CA ALA A 117 -6.54 -11.47 -11.05
C ALA A 117 -6.24 -9.98 -11.26
N GLY A 118 -4.98 -9.63 -11.59
CA GLY A 118 -4.61 -8.26 -11.90
C GLY A 118 -5.32 -7.74 -13.16
N ALA A 119 -5.36 -8.54 -14.23
CA ALA A 119 -6.07 -8.17 -15.45
C ALA A 119 -7.58 -7.93 -15.21
N GLU A 120 -8.23 -8.80 -14.45
CA GLU A 120 -9.64 -8.65 -14.07
C GLU A 120 -9.87 -7.40 -13.22
N PHE A 121 -8.97 -7.15 -12.26
CA PHE A 121 -9.05 -5.98 -11.38
C PHE A 121 -8.97 -4.68 -12.16
N ILE A 122 -8.00 -4.54 -13.07
CA ILE A 122 -7.85 -3.36 -13.93
C ILE A 122 -9.09 -3.15 -14.79
N SER A 123 -9.62 -4.22 -15.41
CA SER A 123 -10.82 -4.14 -16.24
C SER A 123 -12.05 -3.66 -15.46
N LYS A 124 -12.30 -4.22 -14.26
CA LYS A 124 -13.44 -3.84 -13.43
C LYS A 124 -13.30 -2.45 -12.83
N LEU A 125 -12.10 -2.08 -12.38
CA LEU A 125 -11.83 -0.74 -11.86
C LEU A 125 -12.01 0.33 -12.94
N GLN A 126 -11.54 0.06 -14.17
CA GLN A 126 -11.78 0.94 -15.31
C GLN A 126 -13.28 1.08 -15.60
N ALA A 127 -14.04 -0.03 -15.60
CA ALA A 127 -15.47 0.02 -15.84
C ALA A 127 -16.25 0.83 -14.78
N LEU A 128 -15.80 0.80 -13.52
CA LEU A 128 -16.42 1.55 -12.43
C LEU A 128 -16.07 3.04 -12.44
N THR A 129 -14.80 3.36 -12.70
CA THR A 129 -14.29 4.75 -12.59
C THR A 129 -14.38 5.53 -13.91
N GLY A 130 -14.41 4.82 -15.04
CA GLY A 130 -14.24 5.39 -16.38
C GLY A 130 -12.82 5.88 -16.67
N ALA A 131 -11.89 5.68 -15.74
CA ALA A 131 -10.52 6.18 -15.84
C ALA A 131 -9.67 5.28 -16.75
N GLU A 132 -8.69 5.89 -17.42
CA GLU A 132 -7.58 5.14 -18.00
C GLU A 132 -6.62 4.73 -16.88
N ILE A 133 -6.13 3.50 -16.89
CA ILE A 133 -5.36 2.93 -15.77
C ILE A 133 -3.97 2.53 -16.23
N ALA A 134 -2.96 2.94 -15.47
CA ALA A 134 -1.60 2.43 -15.54
C ALA A 134 -1.26 1.72 -14.23
N ALA A 135 -0.71 0.51 -14.27
CA ALA A 135 -0.44 -0.30 -13.07
C ALA A 135 0.77 -1.22 -13.26
N SER A 136 1.43 -1.58 -12.15
CA SER A 136 2.61 -2.44 -12.19
C SER A 136 2.27 -3.93 -12.17
N VAL A 137 3.03 -4.74 -12.92
CA VAL A 137 3.01 -6.22 -12.84
C VAL A 137 4.22 -6.77 -12.08
N SER A 138 5.16 -5.92 -11.70
CA SER A 138 6.42 -6.30 -11.06
C SER A 138 6.53 -5.70 -9.65
N LEU A 139 7.67 -5.90 -8.99
CA LEU A 139 7.95 -5.22 -7.72
C LEU A 139 8.11 -3.72 -7.99
N THR A 140 7.33 -2.89 -7.31
CA THR A 140 7.42 -1.43 -7.44
C THR A 140 8.38 -0.87 -6.39
N GLY A 141 9.38 -0.07 -6.77
CA GLY A 141 10.31 0.58 -5.85
C GLY A 141 11.79 0.41 -6.21
N SER A 142 12.62 0.15 -5.20
CA SER A 142 14.07 0.14 -5.29
C SER A 142 14.62 -0.90 -6.26
N ALA A 143 15.41 -0.45 -7.23
CA ALA A 143 16.17 -1.33 -8.13
C ALA A 143 17.17 -2.23 -7.38
N ALA A 144 17.71 -1.77 -6.25
CA ALA A 144 18.63 -2.57 -5.43
C ALA A 144 17.94 -3.78 -4.79
N GLN A 145 16.61 -3.72 -4.61
CA GLN A 145 15.78 -4.83 -4.11
C GLN A 145 15.03 -5.57 -5.23
N GLY A 146 15.40 -5.35 -6.50
CA GLY A 146 14.78 -6.00 -7.66
C GLY A 146 13.47 -5.37 -8.12
N GLY A 147 13.11 -4.19 -7.60
CA GLY A 147 11.95 -3.42 -8.04
C GLY A 147 12.26 -2.42 -9.16
N ASN A 148 11.23 -1.77 -9.68
CA ASN A 148 11.33 -0.63 -10.58
C ASN A 148 10.09 0.28 -10.39
N TRP A 149 10.01 1.40 -11.11
CA TRP A 149 8.86 2.31 -10.99
C TRP A 149 7.96 2.30 -12.24
N ASP A 150 8.10 1.28 -13.07
CA ASP A 150 7.38 1.15 -14.33
C ASP A 150 5.96 0.65 -14.06
N LEU A 151 5.02 1.19 -14.84
CA LEU A 151 3.62 0.78 -14.85
C LEU A 151 3.37 0.08 -16.19
N GLU A 152 3.69 -1.21 -16.25
CA GLU A 152 3.80 -1.96 -17.50
C GLU A 152 2.43 -2.26 -18.15
N VAL A 153 1.36 -2.28 -17.34
CA VAL A 153 -0.01 -2.43 -17.84
C VAL A 153 -0.63 -1.06 -17.98
N THR A 154 -1.10 -0.76 -19.18
CA THR A 154 -1.85 0.46 -19.50
C THR A 154 -3.13 0.11 -20.23
N THR A 155 -4.23 0.76 -19.87
CA THR A 155 -5.43 0.76 -20.72
C THR A 155 -5.19 1.66 -21.93
N ALA A 156 -6.00 1.49 -22.99
CA ALA A 156 -5.69 1.95 -24.35
C ALA A 156 -5.30 3.43 -24.52
N LYS A 157 -5.66 4.33 -23.58
CA LYS A 157 -5.29 5.75 -23.64
C LYS A 157 -4.53 6.25 -22.42
N ALA A 158 -4.12 5.36 -21.50
CA ALA A 158 -3.35 5.77 -20.34
C ALA A 158 -1.96 6.26 -20.79
N VAL A 159 -1.54 7.42 -20.28
CA VAL A 159 -0.20 7.97 -20.48
C VAL A 159 0.53 7.89 -19.16
N ALA A 160 1.49 6.98 -19.02
CA ALA A 160 2.29 6.88 -17.81
C ALA A 160 3.04 8.20 -17.56
N SER A 161 2.59 8.96 -16.56
CA SER A 161 3.32 10.08 -16.00
C SER A 161 3.77 9.70 -14.59
N LEU A 162 4.96 10.15 -14.20
CA LEU A 162 5.51 9.81 -12.89
C LEU A 162 5.04 10.81 -11.85
N ALA A 163 4.61 10.28 -10.69
CA ALA A 163 4.22 11.09 -9.53
C ALA A 163 5.42 11.80 -8.87
N PHE A 164 6.65 11.32 -9.13
CA PHE A 164 7.85 11.67 -8.38
C PHE A 164 8.97 12.20 -9.27
N ALA A 165 9.80 13.06 -8.71
CA ALA A 165 11.05 13.49 -9.32
C ALA A 165 12.05 12.32 -9.39
N GLY A 166 12.88 12.29 -10.45
CA GLY A 166 13.83 11.20 -10.71
C GLY A 166 14.75 10.86 -9.53
N ALA A 167 15.20 11.88 -8.78
CA ALA A 167 16.05 11.67 -7.62
C ALA A 167 15.41 10.81 -6.53
N VAL A 168 14.08 10.87 -6.32
CA VAL A 168 13.42 10.00 -5.34
C VAL A 168 13.21 8.61 -5.88
N LEU A 169 12.93 8.45 -7.18
CA LEU A 169 12.83 7.14 -7.82
C LEU A 169 14.15 6.36 -7.74
N GLU A 170 15.28 7.06 -7.91
CA GLU A 170 16.62 6.49 -7.84
C GLU A 170 17.06 6.12 -6.41
N ASN A 171 16.66 6.91 -5.40
CA ASN A 171 17.19 6.81 -4.04
C ASN A 171 16.21 6.23 -3.01
N TYR A 172 14.98 5.88 -3.40
CA TYR A 172 14.04 5.26 -2.49
C TYR A 172 14.54 3.85 -2.10
N PRO A 173 14.70 3.55 -0.80
CA PRO A 173 15.40 2.35 -0.37
C PRO A 173 14.53 1.09 -0.39
N GLY A 174 13.21 1.21 -0.37
CA GLY A 174 12.27 0.10 -0.19
C GLY A 174 11.58 -0.36 -1.47
N ILE A 175 10.73 -1.38 -1.34
CA ILE A 175 9.76 -1.83 -2.35
C ILE A 175 8.35 -1.80 -1.75
N LEU A 176 7.32 -1.65 -2.59
CA LEU A 176 5.93 -1.47 -2.17
C LEU A 176 5.21 -2.80 -1.92
N VAL A 177 5.85 -3.74 -1.23
CA VAL A 177 5.27 -5.07 -0.92
C VAL A 177 4.74 -5.08 0.52
N ASP A 178 3.54 -5.59 0.74
CA ASP A 178 2.86 -5.55 2.06
C ASP A 178 3.55 -6.48 3.07
N PHE A 179 3.86 -7.70 2.63
CA PHE A 179 4.61 -8.68 3.40
C PHE A 179 5.81 -9.14 2.60
N THR A 180 7.00 -8.99 3.19
CA THR A 180 8.22 -9.64 2.70
C THR A 180 8.56 -10.77 3.65
N ASP A 181 8.87 -11.94 3.12
CA ASP A 181 9.57 -12.96 3.89
C ASP A 181 10.95 -12.39 4.28
N SER A 182 11.16 -12.11 5.57
CA SER A 182 12.43 -11.58 6.07
C SER A 182 13.58 -12.57 5.90
N GLY A 183 13.27 -13.83 5.56
CA GLY A 183 14.23 -14.94 5.55
C GLY A 183 14.68 -15.34 6.96
N GLN A 184 14.08 -14.75 8.00
CA GLN A 184 14.44 -15.03 9.37
C GLN A 184 13.78 -16.33 9.83
N GLU A 185 14.61 -17.29 10.23
CA GLU A 185 14.15 -18.51 10.89
C GLU A 185 14.03 -18.27 12.40
N LEU A 186 12.83 -18.45 12.96
CA LEU A 186 12.60 -18.40 14.41
C LEU A 186 12.89 -19.77 15.05
N GLY A 187 14.14 -20.21 14.90
CA GLY A 187 14.64 -21.51 15.33
C GLY A 187 14.44 -22.61 14.29
N SER A 188 14.94 -23.81 14.59
CA SER A 188 14.94 -24.96 13.67
C SER A 188 13.97 -26.08 14.06
N SER A 189 13.01 -25.78 14.95
CA SER A 189 12.12 -26.77 15.57
C SER A 189 10.81 -26.99 14.81
N TYR A 190 10.16 -28.14 15.07
CA TYR A 190 8.79 -28.37 14.62
C TYR A 190 7.80 -27.62 15.51
N SER A 191 7.32 -26.48 15.04
CA SER A 191 6.38 -25.64 15.80
C SER A 191 4.91 -25.97 15.49
N HIS A 192 4.06 -25.94 16.50
CA HIS A 192 2.60 -26.17 16.38
C HIS A 192 1.76 -24.92 16.59
N GLY A 193 2.33 -23.84 17.13
CA GLY A 193 1.59 -22.60 17.33
C GLY A 193 2.48 -21.43 17.66
N VAL A 194 1.95 -20.23 17.41
CA VAL A 194 2.54 -18.95 17.81
C VAL A 194 1.49 -18.11 18.54
N SER A 195 1.91 -17.34 19.53
CA SER A 195 1.10 -16.31 20.16
C SER A 195 1.89 -15.03 20.26
N LEU A 196 1.24 -13.90 19.96
CA LEU A 196 1.86 -12.59 20.03
C LEU A 196 1.44 -11.84 21.29
N GLY A 197 2.38 -11.12 21.90
CA GLY A 197 2.14 -10.24 23.04
C GLY A 197 3.41 -9.50 23.42
N ASP A 198 3.26 -8.33 24.03
CA ASP A 198 4.37 -7.56 24.61
C ASP A 198 4.84 -8.26 25.89
N VAL A 199 5.92 -9.05 25.81
CA VAL A 199 6.43 -9.90 26.89
C VAL A 199 7.50 -9.19 27.70
N ASP A 200 8.29 -8.29 27.09
CA ASP A 200 9.35 -7.55 27.77
C ASP A 200 8.96 -6.11 28.17
N GLY A 201 7.82 -5.62 27.70
CA GLY A 201 7.22 -4.34 28.10
C GLY A 201 7.74 -3.14 27.31
N ASP A 202 8.36 -3.34 26.15
CA ASP A 202 8.90 -2.26 25.32
C ASP A 202 7.88 -1.63 24.36
N GLY A 203 6.70 -2.26 24.24
CA GLY A 203 5.55 -1.75 23.49
C GLY A 203 5.41 -2.29 22.08
N ASP A 204 6.28 -3.19 21.63
CA ASP A 204 6.05 -3.98 20.43
C ASP A 204 5.49 -5.39 20.75
N LEU A 205 5.16 -6.17 19.71
CA LEU A 205 4.60 -7.51 19.89
C LEU A 205 5.69 -8.58 19.72
N ASP A 206 5.98 -9.29 20.80
CA ASP A 206 6.88 -10.44 20.81
C ASP A 206 6.17 -11.73 20.40
N ALA A 207 6.95 -12.74 20.01
CA ALA A 207 6.44 -14.05 19.61
C ALA A 207 6.80 -15.14 20.61
N PHE A 208 5.78 -15.81 21.14
CA PHE A 208 5.92 -17.08 21.85
C PHE A 208 5.63 -18.22 20.88
N ILE A 209 6.56 -19.17 20.75
CA ILE A 209 6.46 -20.32 19.85
C ILE A 209 6.32 -21.62 20.64
N ALA A 210 5.26 -22.36 20.35
CA ALA A 210 5.03 -23.70 20.88
C ALA A 210 5.69 -24.74 19.99
N ASN A 211 6.67 -25.45 20.55
CA ASN A 211 7.48 -26.44 19.87
C ASN A 211 7.04 -27.88 20.20
N SER A 212 7.42 -28.80 19.32
CA SER A 212 7.16 -30.22 19.42
C SER A 212 8.45 -31.04 19.41
N ALA A 213 8.32 -32.37 19.32
CA ALA A 213 9.45 -33.30 19.31
C ALA A 213 10.37 -33.22 20.55
N SER A 214 9.80 -32.85 21.71
CA SER A 214 10.53 -32.64 22.98
C SER A 214 11.45 -31.42 23.01
N GLU A 215 11.34 -30.52 22.03
CA GLU A 215 12.00 -29.22 22.08
C GLU A 215 11.24 -28.25 23.00
N ALA A 216 11.98 -27.37 23.66
CA ALA A 216 11.39 -26.36 24.54
C ALA A 216 10.67 -25.27 23.74
N ASN A 217 9.60 -24.72 24.29
CA ASN A 217 8.96 -23.52 23.73
C ASN A 217 9.91 -22.32 23.85
N LYS A 218 9.85 -21.41 22.88
CA LYS A 218 10.76 -20.27 22.76
C LYS A 218 10.01 -18.94 22.78
N VAL A 219 10.67 -17.90 23.29
CA VAL A 219 10.22 -16.52 23.22
C VAL A 219 11.21 -15.73 22.37
N TRP A 220 10.67 -14.97 21.44
CA TRP A 220 11.40 -14.15 20.48
C TRP A 220 10.96 -12.71 20.65
N PHE A 221 11.89 -11.83 20.99
CA PHE A 221 11.62 -10.41 21.14
C PHE A 221 11.63 -9.71 19.80
N ASN A 222 10.61 -8.93 19.49
CA ASN A 222 10.65 -8.10 18.29
C ASN A 222 11.55 -6.88 18.57
N ASN A 223 12.33 -6.44 17.58
CA ASN A 223 13.24 -5.31 17.74
C ASN A 223 12.60 -3.98 17.27
N GLY A 224 11.28 -3.94 17.13
CA GLY A 224 10.50 -2.80 16.62
C GLY A 224 10.47 -2.65 15.10
N ASP A 225 11.26 -3.44 14.35
CA ASP A 225 11.38 -3.38 12.89
C ASP A 225 10.94 -4.68 12.19
N GLY A 226 10.33 -5.61 12.93
CA GLY A 226 9.90 -6.92 12.44
C GLY A 226 11.02 -7.95 12.39
N THR A 227 12.23 -7.62 12.85
CA THR A 227 13.27 -8.61 13.15
C THR A 227 13.16 -9.08 14.59
N PHE A 228 13.36 -10.38 14.81
CA PHE A 228 13.20 -11.00 16.13
C PHE A 228 14.53 -11.50 16.71
N THR A 229 14.73 -11.32 18.02
CA THR A 229 15.90 -11.83 18.76
C THR A 229 15.46 -12.97 19.69
N ASP A 230 16.16 -14.11 19.69
CA ASP A 230 15.90 -15.18 20.66
C ASP A 230 16.19 -14.64 22.08
N SER A 231 15.17 -14.66 22.94
CA SER A 231 15.28 -14.24 24.35
C SER A 231 16.20 -15.15 25.18
N GLY A 232 16.53 -16.35 24.67
CA GLY A 232 17.22 -17.41 25.37
C GLY A 232 16.31 -18.22 26.32
N GLN A 233 15.05 -17.82 26.49
CA GLN A 233 14.11 -18.52 27.34
C GLN A 233 13.71 -19.87 26.73
N SER A 234 13.65 -20.90 27.57
CA SER A 234 13.25 -22.25 27.19
C SER A 234 12.19 -22.75 28.17
N LEU A 235 10.97 -22.95 27.68
CA LEU A 235 9.79 -23.23 28.51
C LEU A 235 9.23 -24.63 28.21
N GLY A 236 9.34 -25.51 29.20
CA GLY A 236 8.98 -26.93 29.04
C GLY A 236 10.00 -27.72 28.21
N SER A 237 9.77 -29.02 28.07
CA SER A 237 10.63 -29.95 27.32
C SER A 237 9.81 -31.08 26.70
N SER A 238 8.56 -30.78 26.34
CA SER A 238 7.58 -31.73 25.85
C SER A 238 6.72 -31.08 24.79
N THR A 239 6.12 -31.89 23.93
CA THR A 239 5.31 -31.40 22.82
C THR A 239 4.18 -30.50 23.30
N SER A 240 4.18 -29.27 22.81
CA SER A 240 3.10 -28.30 22.99
C SER A 240 2.32 -28.17 21.70
N VAL A 241 1.00 -28.35 21.74
CA VAL A 241 0.15 -28.41 20.52
C VAL A 241 -0.61 -27.11 20.24
N SER A 242 -0.70 -26.21 21.22
CA SER A 242 -1.43 -24.94 21.08
C SER A 242 -1.01 -23.96 22.18
N ILE A 243 -1.18 -22.67 21.92
CA ILE A 243 -1.01 -21.60 22.91
C ILE A 243 -2.36 -20.91 23.07
N GLN A 244 -2.81 -20.73 24.31
CA GLN A 244 -4.06 -20.03 24.61
C GLN A 244 -3.75 -18.79 25.44
N ARG A 245 -4.09 -17.62 24.90
CA ARG A 245 -3.97 -16.35 25.62
C ARG A 245 -5.27 -16.09 26.38
N PHE A 246 -5.20 -16.00 27.70
CA PHE A 246 -6.33 -15.55 28.52
C PHE A 246 -6.20 -14.05 28.74
N ALA A 247 -7.11 -13.27 28.16
CA ALA A 247 -7.31 -11.89 28.59
C ALA A 247 -8.07 -11.94 29.93
N MET A 248 -7.42 -11.53 31.02
CA MET A 248 -8.19 -11.18 32.22
C MET A 248 -8.92 -9.87 31.91
N LEU A 249 -10.26 -9.94 31.91
CA LEU A 249 -11.17 -8.81 31.74
C LEU A 249 -11.09 -7.84 32.93
#